data_AF-A0A9E2CF09-F1
#
_entry.id   AF-A0A9E2CF09-F1
#
_cell.length_a   1.000
_cell.length_b   1.000
_cell.length_c   1.000
_cell.angle_alpha   90.00
_cell.angle_beta   90.00
_cell.angle_gamma   90.00
#
_symmetry.space_group_name_H-M   'P 1'
#
loop_
_entity.id
_entity.type
_entity.pdbx_description
1 polymer ?
#
loop_
_entity_poly.entity_id
_entity_poly.type
_entity_poly.pdbx_seq_one_letter_code
_entity_poly.pdbx_strand_id
1 'polypeptide(L)'
;MNAYRITGMSLAVVLAFGFPLRAQDGDALHEALGLAGINRADLGWQPKGWWPRFPADIRYKLRAFDSLFAEPLDTVAYARALADAAKRHLDPAVADDDPVRGVGNLYQAVHLLGTNPKYGGLRGYSANLIAEPTPLDEAILILHRAAGRPTKYVTFDMESPYPLPVKELAEKVKMIPVVAQPVLGQLVLNIVDAHHWAELAFRNVSGDDRMAVTRRLNVGEEQVDAFDYCPEFDDVAQSWDEASLWYAGEKCVQALDQARRALALLGEVPDFEFDWETPWG
;
A
#
# COMPACT_ATOMS: atom_id res chain seq x y z
N MET A 1 59.85 38.77 14.19
CA MET A 1 60.57 39.16 12.95
C MET A 1 60.99 37.88 12.23
N ASN A 2 60.71 37.82 10.92
CA ASN A 2 61.10 36.79 9.95
C ASN A 2 60.42 35.41 10.13
N ALA A 3 59.84 34.77 9.11
CA ALA A 3 59.58 35.12 7.73
C ALA A 3 58.45 34.19 7.23
N TYR A 4 57.53 34.74 6.44
CA TYR A 4 56.47 34.01 5.77
C TYR A 4 57.06 33.03 4.73
N ARG A 5 56.67 31.76 4.78
CA ARG A 5 56.79 30.83 3.64
C ARG A 5 55.39 30.52 3.13
N ILE A 6 55.07 31.11 1.98
CA ILE A 6 53.88 30.82 1.17
C ILE A 6 54.19 29.54 0.41
N THR A 7 53.55 28.44 0.77
CA THR A 7 53.59 27.19 0.00
C THR A 7 52.53 27.28 -1.10
N GLY A 8 52.99 27.30 -2.35
CA GLY A 8 52.17 27.48 -3.53
C GLY A 8 51.13 26.38 -3.71
N MET A 9 49.90 26.81 -3.98
CA MET A 9 48.78 25.96 -4.38
C MET A 9 48.87 25.80 -5.91
N SER A 10 49.35 24.65 -6.38
CA SER A 10 49.38 24.31 -7.80
C SER A 10 47.95 24.02 -8.28
N LEU A 11 47.38 24.97 -9.02
CA LEU A 11 46.13 24.81 -9.75
C LEU A 11 46.40 23.95 -11.00
N ALA A 12 46.13 22.65 -10.92
CA ALA A 12 46.13 21.78 -12.09
C ALA A 12 44.84 22.00 -12.89
N VAL A 13 44.93 22.84 -13.93
CA VAL A 13 43.90 22.95 -14.98
C VAL A 13 44.00 21.69 -15.83
N VAL A 14 43.13 20.72 -15.59
CA VAL A 14 42.92 19.60 -16.51
C VAL A 14 42.13 20.13 -17.70
N LEU A 15 42.85 20.53 -18.75
CA LEU A 15 42.29 20.67 -20.10
C LEU A 15 41.89 19.26 -20.57
N ALA A 16 40.65 18.88 -20.28
CA ALA A 16 40.02 17.73 -20.92
C ALA A 16 39.87 18.06 -22.41
N PHE A 17 40.82 17.58 -23.22
CA PHE A 17 40.66 17.54 -24.66
C PHE A 17 39.39 16.75 -24.97
N GLY A 18 38.37 17.49 -25.42
CA GLY A 18 37.15 16.92 -25.93
C GLY A 18 37.46 16.06 -27.14
N PHE A 19 37.45 14.74 -26.94
CA PHE A 19 37.03 13.86 -28.01
C PHE A 19 35.60 14.30 -28.38
N PRO A 20 35.29 14.58 -29.65
CA PRO A 20 33.90 14.67 -30.04
C PRO A 20 33.29 13.31 -29.71
N LEU A 21 32.46 13.27 -28.66
CA LEU A 21 31.45 12.25 -28.52
C LEU A 21 30.73 12.26 -29.86
N ARG A 22 30.95 11.21 -30.64
CA ARG A 22 30.32 10.97 -31.92
C ARG A 22 28.84 11.22 -31.69
N ALA A 23 28.30 12.29 -32.28
CA ALA A 23 26.87 12.52 -32.31
C ALA A 23 26.27 11.21 -32.80
N GLN A 24 25.45 10.56 -31.97
CA GLN A 24 24.63 9.46 -32.44
C GLN A 24 23.89 10.00 -33.66
N ASP A 25 24.04 9.34 -34.81
CA ASP A 25 23.13 9.56 -35.93
C ASP A 25 21.73 9.49 -35.34
N GLY A 26 21.00 10.61 -35.42
CA GLY A 26 19.74 10.76 -34.73
C GLY A 26 18.80 9.63 -35.14
N ASP A 27 18.09 9.03 -34.18
CA ASP A 27 17.07 8.07 -34.53
C ASP A 27 15.91 8.76 -35.29
N ALA A 28 14.99 7.96 -35.84
CA ALA A 28 13.87 8.47 -36.62
C ALA A 28 13.03 9.54 -35.89
N LEU A 29 12.96 9.48 -34.57
CA LEU A 29 12.30 10.52 -33.76
C LEU A 29 13.10 11.82 -33.79
N HIS A 30 14.42 11.77 -33.64
CA HIS A 30 15.27 12.97 -33.74
C HIS A 30 15.14 13.65 -35.11
N GLU A 31 15.18 12.88 -36.20
CA GLU A 31 14.99 13.41 -37.56
C GLU A 31 13.60 14.05 -37.74
N ALA A 32 12.54 13.37 -37.28
CA ALA A 32 11.17 13.87 -37.39
C ALA A 32 10.95 15.17 -36.59
N LEU A 33 11.52 15.29 -35.39
CA LEU A 33 11.49 16.52 -34.60
C LEU A 33 12.25 17.66 -35.31
N GLY A 34 13.40 17.32 -35.90
CA GLY A 34 14.20 18.26 -36.69
C GLY A 34 13.42 18.86 -37.87
N LEU A 35 12.57 18.09 -38.55
CA LEU A 35 11.68 18.58 -39.60
C LEU A 35 10.68 19.63 -39.10
N ALA A 36 10.27 19.56 -37.83
CA ALA A 36 9.40 20.53 -37.18
C ALA A 36 10.16 21.69 -36.50
N GLY A 37 11.49 21.72 -36.61
CA GLY A 37 12.32 22.77 -36.00
C GLY A 37 12.43 22.68 -34.47
N ILE A 38 12.11 21.52 -33.89
CA ILE A 38 12.19 21.25 -32.45
C ILE A 38 13.14 20.09 -32.17
N ASN A 39 13.53 19.92 -30.92
CA ASN A 39 14.34 18.81 -30.44
C ASN A 39 13.66 18.11 -29.25
N ARG A 40 14.28 17.04 -28.75
CA ARG A 40 13.70 16.22 -27.66
C ARG A 40 13.49 17.00 -26.35
N ALA A 41 14.34 17.98 -26.06
CA ALA A 41 14.20 18.82 -24.88
C ALA A 41 12.97 19.75 -24.96
N ASP A 42 12.38 19.92 -26.15
CA ASP A 42 11.18 20.75 -26.36
C ASP A 42 9.86 19.97 -26.18
N LEU A 43 9.88 18.64 -26.10
CA LEU A 43 8.67 17.81 -26.02
C LEU A 43 8.00 17.82 -24.64
N GLY A 44 8.77 18.11 -23.60
CA GLY A 44 8.32 18.09 -22.21
C GLY A 44 7.59 19.35 -21.79
N TRP A 45 6.84 19.23 -20.70
CA TRP A 45 6.20 20.37 -20.07
C TRP A 45 6.74 20.57 -18.68
N GLN A 46 7.09 21.81 -18.37
CA GLN A 46 7.47 22.21 -17.02
C GLN A 46 6.59 23.38 -16.58
N PRO A 47 5.98 23.28 -15.39
CA PRO A 47 5.16 24.35 -14.90
C PRO A 47 6.02 25.61 -14.69
N LYS A 48 5.45 26.78 -14.97
CA LYS A 48 6.15 28.05 -14.74
C LYS A 48 5.58 28.73 -13.50
N GLY A 49 6.46 29.35 -12.71
CA GLY A 49 6.09 30.02 -11.45
C GLY A 49 5.11 31.20 -11.59
N TRP A 50 4.87 31.68 -12.81
CA TRP A 50 3.91 32.75 -13.09
C TRP A 50 2.52 32.23 -13.50
N TRP A 51 2.32 30.91 -13.54
CA TRP A 51 1.03 30.34 -13.90
C TRP A 51 0.06 30.54 -12.74
N PRO A 52 -1.18 31.00 -13.00
CA PRO A 52 -2.19 31.09 -11.96
C PRO A 52 -2.34 29.74 -11.27
N ARG A 53 -2.32 29.74 -9.93
CA ARG A 53 -2.38 28.53 -9.08
C ARG A 53 -1.13 27.65 -9.12
N PHE A 54 -0.01 28.08 -9.72
CA PHE A 54 1.26 27.35 -9.64
C PHE A 54 2.26 28.03 -8.68
N PRO A 55 2.98 27.28 -7.82
CA PRO A 55 2.85 25.84 -7.59
C PRO A 55 1.54 25.51 -6.85
N ALA A 56 0.71 24.66 -7.46
CA ALA A 56 -0.37 23.99 -6.76
C ALA A 56 0.21 22.69 -6.24
N ASP A 57 0.18 22.51 -4.91
CA ASP A 57 0.38 21.19 -4.35
C ASP A 57 -0.89 20.37 -4.63
N ILE A 58 -0.86 19.61 -5.72
CA ILE A 58 -1.96 18.74 -6.10
C ILE A 58 -1.86 17.51 -5.19
N ARG A 59 -2.69 17.51 -4.14
CA ARG A 59 -2.88 16.36 -3.26
C ARG A 59 -3.21 15.14 -4.13
N TYR A 60 -2.63 13.99 -3.80
CA TYR A 60 -2.81 12.71 -4.51
C TYR A 60 -2.18 12.60 -5.91
N LYS A 61 -1.35 13.55 -6.33
CA LYS A 61 -0.56 13.41 -7.55
C LYS A 61 0.43 12.24 -7.41
N LEU A 62 0.49 11.38 -8.43
CA LEU A 62 1.47 10.28 -8.47
C LEU A 62 2.90 10.82 -8.41
N ARG A 63 3.80 10.13 -7.71
CA ARG A 63 5.17 10.62 -7.49
C ARG A 63 5.95 10.81 -8.79
N ALA A 64 5.71 9.95 -9.78
CA ALA A 64 6.36 10.02 -11.08
C ALA A 64 5.72 11.06 -12.02
N PHE A 65 4.57 11.66 -11.67
CA PHE A 65 3.79 12.48 -12.60
C PHE A 65 4.60 13.65 -13.15
N ASP A 66 5.21 14.48 -12.29
CA ASP A 66 5.94 15.67 -12.75
C ASP A 66 7.12 15.31 -13.64
N SER A 67 7.86 14.25 -13.27
CA SER A 67 9.00 13.77 -14.06
C SER A 67 8.56 13.25 -15.43
N LEU A 68 7.47 12.46 -15.49
CA LEU A 68 6.94 11.95 -16.76
C LEU A 68 6.33 13.05 -17.63
N PHE A 69 5.79 14.12 -17.02
CA PHE A 69 5.29 15.27 -17.75
C PHE A 69 6.43 16.15 -18.30
N ALA A 70 7.52 16.27 -17.55
CA ALA A 70 8.73 16.95 -17.98
C ALA A 70 9.52 16.14 -19.03
N GLU A 71 9.47 14.82 -18.98
CA GLU A 71 10.20 13.90 -19.86
C GLU A 71 9.24 12.86 -20.46
N PRO A 72 8.32 13.26 -21.37
CA PRO A 72 7.25 12.39 -21.85
C PRO A 72 7.73 11.12 -22.57
N LEU A 73 8.95 11.14 -23.11
CA LEU A 73 9.56 9.98 -23.75
C LEU A 73 9.82 8.83 -22.75
N ASP A 74 9.97 9.13 -21.45
CA ASP A 74 10.15 8.12 -20.40
C ASP A 74 8.87 7.40 -20.03
N THR A 75 7.70 7.92 -20.44
CA THR A 75 6.40 7.28 -20.20
C THR A 75 6.38 5.85 -20.73
N VAL A 76 7.01 5.60 -21.88
CA VAL A 76 7.06 4.25 -22.46
C VAL A 76 7.91 3.31 -21.61
N ALA A 77 9.06 3.77 -21.12
CA ALA A 77 9.94 2.97 -20.26
C ALA A 77 9.26 2.68 -18.91
N TYR A 78 8.66 3.70 -18.30
CA TYR A 78 7.92 3.59 -17.05
C TYR A 78 6.73 2.62 -17.18
N ALA A 79 5.90 2.78 -18.22
CA ALA A 79 4.76 1.91 -18.47
C ALA A 79 5.19 0.47 -18.75
N ARG A 80 6.29 0.25 -19.49
CA ARG A 80 6.86 -1.08 -19.71
C ARG A 80 7.33 -1.72 -18.42
N ALA A 81 7.99 -0.97 -17.53
CA ALA A 81 8.43 -1.49 -16.24
C ALA A 81 7.25 -1.96 -15.37
N LEU A 82 6.16 -1.17 -15.33
CA LEU A 82 4.93 -1.58 -14.65
C LEU A 82 4.26 -2.79 -15.33
N ALA A 83 4.20 -2.81 -16.66
CA ALA A 83 3.65 -3.93 -17.41
C ALA A 83 4.46 -5.23 -17.17
N ASP A 84 5.78 -5.14 -17.09
CA ASP A 84 6.65 -6.28 -16.80
C ASP A 84 6.47 -6.77 -15.35
N ALA A 85 6.26 -5.86 -14.39
CA ALA A 85 5.90 -6.24 -13.03
C ALA A 85 4.53 -6.96 -12.99
N ALA A 86 3.53 -6.44 -13.70
CA ALA A 86 2.23 -7.08 -13.82
C ALA A 86 2.33 -8.47 -14.45
N LYS A 87 3.05 -8.61 -15.57
CA LYS A 87 3.29 -9.93 -16.20
C LYS A 87 4.01 -10.91 -15.27
N ARG A 88 4.98 -10.44 -14.49
CA ARG A 88 5.76 -11.31 -13.60
C ARG A 88 4.95 -11.81 -12.41
N HIS A 89 4.04 -10.99 -11.88
CA HIS A 89 3.40 -11.25 -10.59
C HIS A 89 1.90 -11.52 -10.66
N LEU A 90 1.24 -11.18 -11.77
CA LEU A 90 -0.19 -11.42 -11.99
C LEU A 90 -0.46 -12.43 -13.11
N ASP A 91 0.57 -13.04 -13.70
CA ASP A 91 0.37 -14.14 -14.65
C ASP A 91 -0.20 -15.35 -13.88
N PRO A 92 -1.39 -15.87 -14.26
CA PRO A 92 -2.00 -17.02 -13.62
C PRO A 92 -1.10 -18.26 -13.56
N ALA A 93 -0.17 -18.41 -14.51
CA ALA A 93 0.76 -19.54 -14.55
C ALA A 93 1.78 -19.53 -13.40
N VAL A 94 2.04 -18.36 -12.79
CA VAL A 94 2.99 -18.19 -11.68
C VAL A 94 2.32 -17.64 -10.43
N ALA A 95 1.06 -17.21 -10.49
CA ALA A 95 0.33 -16.60 -9.38
C ALA A 95 0.27 -17.50 -8.14
N ASP A 96 0.33 -18.81 -8.34
CA ASP A 96 0.30 -19.84 -7.30
C ASP A 96 1.68 -20.45 -6.98
N ASP A 97 2.74 -20.05 -7.67
CA ASP A 97 4.10 -20.51 -7.40
C ASP A 97 4.51 -20.23 -5.96
N ASP A 98 5.28 -21.14 -5.37
CA ASP A 98 5.71 -21.02 -3.98
C ASP A 98 6.44 -19.69 -3.72
N PRO A 99 6.08 -19.00 -2.63
CA PRO A 99 6.62 -17.67 -2.35
C PRO A 99 8.11 -17.73 -2.05
N VAL A 100 8.90 -16.94 -2.78
CA VAL A 100 10.32 -16.78 -2.48
C VAL A 100 10.47 -15.98 -1.19
N ARG A 101 11.08 -16.57 -0.16
CA ARG A 101 11.24 -15.97 1.18
C ARG A 101 9.92 -15.60 1.87
N GLY A 102 8.85 -16.34 1.60
CA GLY A 102 7.56 -16.15 2.26
C GLY A 102 6.71 -14.99 1.72
N VAL A 103 7.11 -14.42 0.56
CA VAL A 103 6.43 -13.31 -0.09
C VAL A 103 5.72 -13.78 -1.35
N GLY A 104 4.39 -13.67 -1.35
CA GLY A 104 3.55 -14.06 -2.49
C GLY A 104 3.63 -13.09 -3.66
N ASN A 105 3.29 -13.59 -4.85
CA ASN A 105 3.24 -12.79 -6.07
C ASN A 105 2.19 -11.67 -6.00
N LEU A 106 1.05 -11.92 -5.34
CA LEU A 106 0.02 -10.89 -5.18
C LEU A 106 0.51 -9.70 -4.33
N TYR A 107 1.27 -9.97 -3.25
CA TYR A 107 1.90 -8.91 -2.46
C TYR A 107 2.86 -8.09 -3.32
N GLN A 108 3.73 -8.74 -4.10
CA GLN A 108 4.68 -8.04 -4.97
C GLN A 108 3.97 -7.18 -6.03
N ALA A 109 2.87 -7.69 -6.60
CA ALA A 109 2.06 -6.93 -7.54
C ALA A 109 1.47 -5.66 -6.89
N VAL A 110 0.85 -5.80 -5.71
CA VAL A 110 0.27 -4.65 -4.98
C VAL A 110 1.35 -3.62 -4.62
N HIS A 111 2.51 -4.09 -4.16
CA HIS A 111 3.61 -3.21 -3.83
C HIS A 111 4.16 -2.48 -5.07
N LEU A 112 4.49 -3.20 -6.13
CA LEU A 112 5.17 -2.63 -7.31
C LEU A 112 4.24 -1.78 -8.20
N LEU A 113 2.95 -2.12 -8.26
CA LEU A 113 1.97 -1.43 -9.11
C LEU A 113 1.16 -0.38 -8.35
N GLY A 114 1.00 -0.54 -7.03
CA GLY A 114 0.19 0.32 -6.17
C GLY A 114 1.03 1.16 -5.23
N THR A 115 1.57 0.55 -4.18
CA THR A 115 2.24 1.26 -3.08
C THR A 115 3.46 2.04 -3.53
N ASN A 116 4.34 1.45 -4.35
CA ASN A 116 5.59 2.09 -4.74
C ASN A 116 5.37 3.30 -5.68
N PRO A 117 4.54 3.21 -6.74
CA PRO A 117 4.21 4.39 -7.57
C PRO A 117 3.49 5.52 -6.82
N LYS A 118 2.66 5.19 -5.82
CA LYS A 118 1.88 6.18 -5.05
C LYS A 118 2.65 6.76 -3.87
N TYR A 119 3.21 5.90 -3.03
CA TYR A 119 3.84 6.28 -1.77
C TYR A 119 5.36 6.16 -1.80
N GLY A 120 5.94 5.09 -2.36
CA GLY A 120 7.38 4.93 -2.62
C GLY A 120 8.34 4.94 -1.41
N GLY A 121 7.84 4.93 -0.16
CA GLY A 121 8.66 4.96 1.06
C GLY A 121 8.89 3.59 1.72
N LEU A 122 8.13 2.57 1.35
CA LEU A 122 8.22 1.22 1.91
C LEU A 122 9.14 0.33 1.08
N ARG A 123 9.86 -0.58 1.75
CA ARG A 123 10.61 -1.64 1.06
C ARG A 123 9.71 -2.86 0.88
N GLY A 124 9.47 -3.28 -0.34
CA GLY A 124 8.62 -4.45 -0.68
C GLY A 124 9.25 -5.81 -0.40
N TYR A 125 9.95 -5.98 0.73
CA TYR A 125 10.53 -7.27 1.10
C TYR A 125 9.51 -8.23 1.69
N SER A 126 8.57 -7.77 2.53
CA SER A 126 7.45 -8.54 3.06
C SER A 126 6.56 -7.63 3.90
N ALA A 127 5.32 -8.07 4.18
CA ALA A 127 4.45 -7.43 5.16
C ALA A 127 4.75 -7.84 6.62
N ASN A 128 5.77 -8.67 6.87
CA ASN A 128 6.11 -9.22 8.20
C ASN A 128 4.89 -9.79 8.95
N LEU A 129 4.20 -10.75 8.33
CA LEU A 129 3.16 -11.52 9.03
C LEU A 129 3.82 -12.48 10.02
N ILE A 130 3.29 -12.53 11.24
CA ILE A 130 3.90 -13.27 12.35
C ILE A 130 2.92 -14.19 13.09
N ALA A 131 1.64 -14.17 12.72
CA ALA A 131 0.66 -15.03 13.38
C ALA A 131 0.96 -16.50 13.09
N GLU A 132 0.90 -17.34 14.12
CA GLU A 132 1.02 -18.79 13.99
C GLU A 132 -0.36 -19.42 13.74
N PRO A 133 -0.43 -20.63 13.14
CA PRO A 133 -1.66 -21.40 13.04
C PRO A 133 -2.33 -21.57 14.41
N THR A 134 -3.58 -21.12 14.52
CA THR A 134 -4.33 -21.03 15.78
C THR A 134 -5.76 -21.52 15.55
N PRO A 135 -6.39 -22.25 16.49
CA PRO A 135 -7.81 -22.58 16.39
C PRO A 135 -8.68 -21.35 16.14
N LEU A 136 -9.69 -21.48 15.28
CA LEU A 136 -10.47 -20.33 14.81
C LEU A 136 -11.26 -19.65 15.95
N ASP A 137 -11.82 -20.45 16.85
CA ASP A 137 -12.53 -19.95 18.02
C ASP A 137 -11.59 -19.10 18.91
N GLU A 138 -10.38 -19.58 19.18
CA GLU A 138 -9.38 -18.82 19.92
C GLU A 138 -9.00 -17.51 19.20
N ALA A 139 -8.79 -17.56 17.89
CA ALA A 139 -8.45 -16.37 17.09
C ALA A 139 -9.58 -15.32 17.11
N ILE A 140 -10.85 -15.74 16.99
CA ILE A 140 -12.00 -14.83 17.10
C ILE A 140 -12.10 -14.25 18.51
N LEU A 141 -11.83 -15.03 19.56
CA LEU A 141 -11.78 -14.50 20.93
C LEU A 141 -10.62 -13.52 21.15
N ILE A 142 -9.51 -13.66 20.42
CA ILE A 142 -8.43 -12.66 20.39
C ILE A 142 -8.91 -11.38 19.69
N LEU A 143 -9.61 -11.50 18.56
CA LEU A 143 -10.22 -10.36 17.87
C LEU A 143 -11.17 -9.58 18.79
N HIS A 144 -12.04 -10.27 19.53
CA HIS A 144 -12.94 -9.64 20.50
C HIS A 144 -12.16 -8.84 21.57
N ARG A 145 -11.08 -9.43 22.10
CA ARG A 145 -10.20 -8.75 23.05
C ARG A 145 -9.48 -7.55 22.44
N ALA A 146 -9.00 -7.67 21.21
CA ALA A 146 -8.35 -6.57 20.47
C ALA A 146 -9.30 -5.39 20.24
N ALA A 147 -10.60 -5.67 20.06
CA ALA A 147 -11.65 -4.66 19.97
C ALA A 147 -12.13 -4.12 21.34
N GLY A 148 -11.51 -4.52 22.45
CA GLY A 148 -11.91 -4.11 23.80
C GLY A 148 -13.26 -4.69 24.23
N ARG A 149 -13.75 -5.75 23.59
CA ARG A 149 -15.01 -6.43 23.95
C ARG A 149 -14.75 -7.59 24.89
N PRO A 150 -15.39 -7.61 26.09
CA PRO A 150 -15.26 -8.74 26.99
C PRO A 150 -15.99 -9.97 26.41
N THR A 151 -15.35 -11.12 26.51
CA THR A 151 -15.93 -12.42 26.10
C THR A 151 -16.58 -13.17 27.27
N LYS A 152 -16.43 -12.63 28.49
CA LYS A 152 -17.07 -13.07 29.73
C LYS A 152 -17.65 -11.86 30.45
N TYR A 153 -18.89 -11.98 30.92
CA TYR A 153 -19.59 -10.93 31.64
C TYR A 153 -19.76 -11.36 33.09
N VAL A 154 -19.29 -10.55 34.04
CA VAL A 154 -19.46 -10.80 35.48
C VAL A 154 -20.30 -9.66 36.05
N THR A 155 -21.40 -10.01 36.70
CA THR A 155 -22.29 -9.07 37.39
C THR A 155 -22.56 -9.59 38.80
N PHE A 156 -22.43 -8.73 39.80
CA PHE A 156 -22.61 -9.09 41.22
C PHE A 156 -21.82 -10.34 41.64
N ASP A 157 -20.52 -10.39 41.30
CA ASP A 157 -19.61 -11.51 41.58
C ASP A 157 -20.04 -12.87 41.00
N MET A 158 -21.00 -12.88 40.07
CA MET A 158 -21.45 -14.06 39.36
C MET A 158 -21.19 -13.91 37.86
N GLU A 159 -20.69 -14.96 37.22
CA GLU A 159 -20.65 -15.01 35.76
C GLU A 159 -22.08 -15.00 35.23
N SER A 160 -22.37 -14.04 34.34
CA SER A 160 -23.69 -13.91 33.74
C SER A 160 -24.02 -15.22 33.00
N PRO A 161 -25.23 -15.77 33.17
CA PRO A 161 -25.61 -16.97 32.46
C PRO A 161 -25.76 -16.74 30.95
N TYR A 162 -25.92 -15.48 30.52
CA TYR A 162 -26.01 -15.07 29.11
C TYR A 162 -25.50 -13.63 28.90
N PRO A 163 -24.99 -13.27 27.71
CA PRO A 163 -24.63 -14.18 26.62
C PRO A 163 -23.40 -15.05 26.96
N LEU A 164 -23.20 -16.17 26.26
CA LEU A 164 -22.04 -17.06 26.46
C LEU A 164 -21.19 -17.16 25.19
N PRO A 165 -20.53 -16.06 24.74
CA PRO A 165 -19.83 -16.01 23.46
C PRO A 165 -18.83 -17.15 23.26
N VAL A 166 -18.08 -17.51 24.31
CA VAL A 166 -17.09 -18.60 24.25
C VAL A 166 -17.74 -19.95 23.92
N LYS A 167 -18.86 -20.28 24.58
CA LYS A 167 -19.54 -21.57 24.35
C LYS A 167 -20.26 -21.59 23.01
N GLU A 168 -20.96 -20.51 22.68
CA GLU A 168 -21.68 -20.36 21.42
C GLU A 168 -20.74 -20.45 20.21
N LEU A 169 -19.57 -19.78 20.30
CA LEU A 169 -18.53 -19.84 19.28
C LEU A 169 -17.93 -21.24 19.16
N ALA A 170 -17.59 -21.88 20.28
CA ALA A 170 -17.03 -23.23 20.29
C ALA A 170 -18.00 -24.26 19.66
N GLU A 171 -19.32 -24.09 19.84
CA GLU A 171 -20.31 -24.93 19.17
C GLU A 171 -20.42 -24.62 17.68
N LYS A 172 -20.47 -23.34 17.28
CA LYS A 172 -20.55 -22.95 15.87
C LYS A 172 -19.34 -23.40 15.07
N VAL A 173 -18.12 -23.25 15.60
CA VAL A 173 -16.88 -23.60 14.87
C VAL A 173 -16.79 -25.10 14.55
N LYS A 174 -17.54 -25.98 15.23
CA LYS A 174 -17.61 -27.42 14.90
C LYS A 174 -18.12 -27.70 13.48
N MET A 175 -18.86 -26.76 12.87
CA MET A 175 -19.31 -26.92 11.48
C MET A 175 -18.18 -26.74 10.47
N ILE A 176 -17.07 -26.12 10.87
CA ILE A 176 -15.91 -25.89 10.02
C ILE A 176 -15.00 -27.13 10.08
N PRO A 177 -14.55 -27.66 8.92
CA PRO A 177 -13.60 -28.76 8.88
C PRO A 177 -12.36 -28.48 9.75
N VAL A 178 -12.01 -29.43 10.62
CA VAL A 178 -10.90 -29.29 11.59
C VAL A 178 -9.58 -28.91 10.92
N VAL A 179 -9.34 -29.39 9.70
CA VAL A 179 -8.14 -29.09 8.90
C VAL A 179 -8.07 -27.63 8.42
N ALA A 180 -9.22 -26.97 8.25
CA ALA A 180 -9.30 -25.58 7.79
C ALA A 180 -9.20 -24.57 8.95
N GLN A 181 -9.60 -24.97 10.16
CA GLN A 181 -9.65 -24.06 11.32
C GLN A 181 -8.31 -23.36 11.62
N PRO A 182 -7.14 -24.04 11.64
CA PRO A 182 -5.86 -23.37 11.91
C PRO A 182 -5.49 -22.31 10.88
N VAL A 183 -5.82 -22.54 9.61
CA VAL A 183 -5.55 -21.60 8.51
C VAL A 183 -6.44 -20.37 8.65
N LEU A 184 -7.74 -20.58 8.90
CA LEU A 184 -8.69 -19.48 9.11
C LEU A 184 -8.37 -18.69 10.39
N GLY A 185 -7.96 -19.35 11.47
CA GLY A 185 -7.55 -18.67 12.69
C GLY A 185 -6.28 -17.84 12.50
N GLN A 186 -5.28 -18.36 11.79
CA GLN A 186 -4.08 -17.59 11.41
C GLN A 186 -4.45 -16.35 10.57
N LEU A 187 -5.37 -16.50 9.62
CA LEU A 187 -5.88 -15.39 8.81
C LEU A 187 -6.51 -14.32 9.72
N VAL A 188 -7.42 -14.69 10.62
CA VAL A 188 -8.07 -13.75 11.55
C VAL A 188 -7.02 -12.96 12.34
N LEU A 189 -6.00 -13.63 12.89
CA LEU A 189 -4.95 -12.96 13.65
C LEU A 189 -4.10 -12.00 12.81
N ASN A 190 -3.78 -12.37 11.57
CA ASN A 190 -3.07 -11.48 10.65
C ASN A 190 -3.94 -10.27 10.24
N ILE A 191 -5.25 -10.44 10.11
CA ILE A 191 -6.19 -9.34 9.86
C ILE A 191 -6.30 -8.42 11.08
N VAL A 192 -6.26 -8.97 12.31
CA VAL A 192 -6.20 -8.16 13.55
C VAL A 192 -4.95 -7.27 13.57
N ASP A 193 -3.79 -7.81 13.17
CA ASP A 193 -2.56 -7.02 13.03
C ASP A 193 -2.69 -5.96 11.92
N ALA A 194 -3.21 -6.31 10.75
CA ALA A 194 -3.48 -5.35 9.68
C ALA A 194 -4.41 -4.21 10.15
N HIS A 195 -5.48 -4.54 10.88
CA HIS A 195 -6.40 -3.57 11.47
C HIS A 195 -5.71 -2.66 12.49
N HIS A 196 -4.79 -3.20 13.31
CA HIS A 196 -3.99 -2.38 14.22
C HIS A 196 -3.19 -1.30 13.47
N TRP A 197 -2.55 -1.65 12.36
CA TRP A 197 -1.83 -0.68 11.51
C TRP A 197 -2.77 0.31 10.83
N ALA A 198 -3.97 -0.12 10.43
CA ALA A 198 -4.99 0.77 9.88
C ALA A 198 -5.42 1.82 10.93
N GLU A 199 -5.70 1.40 12.17
CA GLU A 199 -6.03 2.34 13.26
C GLU A 199 -4.84 3.26 13.59
N LEU A 200 -3.62 2.72 13.58
CA LEU A 200 -2.42 3.51 13.80
C LEU A 200 -2.24 4.61 12.75
N ALA A 201 -2.71 4.39 11.51
CA ALA A 201 -2.71 5.42 10.47
C ALA A 201 -3.53 6.65 10.86
N PHE A 202 -4.57 6.50 11.68
CA PHE A 202 -5.44 7.59 12.11
C PHE A 202 -5.06 8.19 13.47
N ARG A 203 -3.92 7.80 14.07
CA ARG A 203 -3.53 8.25 15.43
C ARG A 203 -3.43 9.78 15.62
N ASN A 204 -3.22 10.52 14.53
CA ASN A 204 -3.07 11.98 14.52
C ASN A 204 -4.30 12.70 13.95
N VAL A 205 -5.31 11.94 13.49
CA VAL A 205 -6.52 12.47 12.87
C VAL A 205 -7.50 12.84 13.97
N SER A 206 -8.15 14.00 13.86
CA SER A 206 -9.21 14.41 14.78
C SER A 206 -10.36 13.39 14.76
N GLY A 207 -10.89 13.04 15.94
CA GLY A 207 -12.07 12.18 16.05
C GLY A 207 -13.29 12.80 15.36
N ASP A 208 -13.45 14.13 15.45
CA ASP A 208 -14.56 14.85 14.85
C ASP A 208 -14.47 14.81 13.31
N ASP A 209 -13.28 15.03 12.74
CA ASP A 209 -13.06 14.99 11.29
C ASP A 209 -13.27 13.57 10.75
N ARG A 210 -12.75 12.55 11.46
CA ARG A 210 -12.97 11.14 11.11
C ARG A 210 -14.46 10.81 11.11
N MET A 211 -15.22 11.28 12.10
CA MET A 211 -16.66 11.09 12.18
C MET A 211 -17.43 11.86 11.09
N ALA A 212 -17.00 13.07 10.74
CA ALA A 212 -17.61 13.85 9.67
C ALA A 212 -17.47 13.12 8.32
N VAL A 213 -16.27 12.62 8.02
CA VAL A 213 -15.99 11.85 6.80
C VAL A 213 -16.73 10.52 6.75
N THR A 214 -16.78 9.76 7.85
CA THR A 214 -17.44 8.44 7.85
C THR A 214 -18.96 8.49 7.80
N ARG A 215 -19.57 9.65 8.10
CA ARG A 215 -21.03 9.86 8.02
C ARG A 215 -21.52 10.18 6.61
N ARG A 216 -20.61 10.44 5.67
CA ARG A 216 -20.96 10.67 4.26
C ARG A 216 -21.54 9.39 3.67
N LEU A 217 -22.66 9.48 2.95
CA LEU A 217 -23.40 8.30 2.48
C LEU A 217 -22.87 7.86 1.11
N ASN A 218 -22.65 8.81 0.22
CA ASN A 218 -22.15 8.56 -1.12
C ASN A 218 -21.18 9.67 -1.54
N VAL A 219 -19.92 9.54 -1.10
CA VAL A 219 -18.86 10.52 -1.43
C VAL A 219 -18.74 10.75 -2.95
N GLY A 220 -18.96 9.71 -3.75
CA GLY A 220 -18.90 9.79 -5.21
C GLY A 220 -19.94 10.75 -5.78
N GLU A 221 -21.20 10.63 -5.36
CA GLU A 221 -22.28 11.53 -5.83
C GLU A 221 -22.23 12.90 -5.17
N GLU A 222 -21.90 12.95 -3.88
CA GLU A 222 -21.89 14.19 -3.08
C GLU A 222 -20.77 15.16 -3.49
N GLN A 223 -19.64 14.65 -4.00
CA GLN A 223 -18.51 15.48 -4.42
C GLN A 223 -18.44 15.74 -5.93
N VAL A 224 -19.27 15.09 -6.75
CA VAL A 224 -19.36 15.42 -8.19
C VAL A 224 -19.69 16.91 -8.34
N ASP A 225 -19.00 17.58 -9.25
CA ASP A 225 -19.18 19.01 -9.54
C ASP A 225 -19.12 19.94 -8.32
N ALA A 226 -18.46 19.50 -7.24
CA ALA A 226 -18.39 20.22 -5.97
C ALA A 226 -19.78 20.59 -5.40
N PHE A 227 -20.78 19.70 -5.52
CA PHE A 227 -22.10 19.89 -4.92
C PHE A 227 -22.03 20.19 -3.43
N ASP A 228 -21.16 19.47 -2.70
CA ASP A 228 -20.88 19.73 -1.30
C ASP A 228 -19.38 19.49 -1.01
N TYR A 229 -18.66 20.56 -0.68
CA TYR A 229 -17.26 20.49 -0.30
C TYR A 229 -17.15 20.22 1.21
N CYS A 230 -16.59 19.06 1.55
CA CYS A 230 -16.34 18.65 2.93
C CYS A 230 -14.85 18.84 3.26
N PRO A 231 -14.47 19.95 3.93
CA PRO A 231 -13.07 20.26 4.25
C PRO A 231 -12.40 19.20 5.13
N GLU A 232 -13.18 18.44 5.90
CA GLU A 232 -12.68 17.38 6.77
C GLU A 232 -11.96 16.28 5.99
N PHE A 233 -12.27 16.05 4.70
CA PHE A 233 -11.46 15.14 3.86
C PHE A 233 -10.02 15.62 3.73
N ASP A 234 -9.84 16.93 3.56
CA ASP A 234 -8.53 17.54 3.41
C ASP A 234 -7.76 17.56 4.74
N ASP A 235 -8.46 17.75 5.86
CA ASP A 235 -7.86 17.72 7.20
C ASP A 235 -7.43 16.29 7.57
N VAL A 236 -8.25 15.28 7.28
CA VAL A 236 -7.91 13.86 7.46
C VAL A 236 -6.71 13.48 6.60
N ALA A 237 -6.72 13.81 5.31
CA ALA A 237 -5.63 13.46 4.40
C ALA A 237 -4.29 14.13 4.76
N GLN A 238 -4.34 15.32 5.36
CA GLN A 238 -3.14 16.01 5.81
C GLN A 238 -2.55 15.41 7.10
N SER A 239 -3.39 14.78 7.92
CA SER A 239 -3.00 14.32 9.27
C SER A 239 -2.75 12.82 9.38
N TRP A 240 -3.31 12.01 8.48
CA TRP A 240 -3.13 10.56 8.54
C TRP A 240 -1.67 10.13 8.27
N ASP A 241 -1.26 9.05 8.90
CA ASP A 241 0.02 8.40 8.58
C ASP A 241 -0.19 7.43 7.41
N GLU A 242 0.05 7.95 6.22
CA GLU A 242 -0.08 7.25 4.95
C GLU A 242 0.75 5.94 4.92
N ALA A 243 1.93 5.94 5.54
CA ALA A 243 2.81 4.77 5.57
C ALA A 243 2.14 3.59 6.30
N SER A 244 1.54 3.88 7.45
CA SER A 244 0.83 2.87 8.25
C SER A 244 -0.38 2.32 7.50
N LEU A 245 -1.10 3.17 6.76
CA LEU A 245 -2.27 2.73 5.99
C LEU A 245 -1.88 1.82 4.82
N TRP A 246 -0.85 2.20 4.04
CA TRP A 246 -0.34 1.35 2.98
C TRP A 246 0.20 0.02 3.51
N TYR A 247 0.90 0.05 4.65
CA TYR A 247 1.42 -1.15 5.28
C TYR A 247 0.32 -2.07 5.82
N ALA A 248 -0.77 -1.51 6.35
CA ALA A 248 -1.97 -2.26 6.72
C ALA A 248 -2.59 -2.99 5.50
N GLY A 249 -2.72 -2.28 4.37
CA GLY A 249 -3.20 -2.87 3.11
C GLY A 249 -2.31 -4.00 2.61
N GLU A 250 -0.99 -3.79 2.63
CA GLU A 250 0.01 -4.80 2.28
C GLU A 250 -0.07 -6.06 3.18
N LYS A 251 -0.27 -5.87 4.49
CA LYS A 251 -0.51 -6.98 5.44
C LYS A 251 -1.78 -7.76 5.10
N CYS A 252 -2.88 -7.05 4.85
CA CYS A 252 -4.16 -7.67 4.50
C CYS A 252 -4.03 -8.53 3.23
N VAL A 253 -3.43 -7.98 2.17
CA VAL A 253 -3.20 -8.69 0.91
C VAL A 253 -2.35 -9.94 1.12
N GLN A 254 -1.23 -9.83 1.84
CA GLN A 254 -0.37 -10.98 2.07
C GLN A 254 -1.07 -12.04 2.93
N ALA A 255 -1.88 -11.64 3.92
CA ALA A 255 -2.59 -12.56 4.79
C ALA A 255 -3.64 -13.36 4.01
N LEU A 256 -4.40 -12.67 3.15
CA LEU A 256 -5.40 -13.29 2.27
C LEU A 256 -4.75 -14.24 1.28
N ASP A 257 -3.63 -13.86 0.64
CA ASP A 257 -2.94 -14.74 -0.30
C ASP A 257 -2.36 -15.99 0.39
N GLN A 258 -1.75 -15.84 1.57
CA GLN A 258 -1.25 -16.97 2.35
C GLN A 258 -2.38 -17.93 2.74
N ALA A 259 -3.50 -17.40 3.23
CA ALA A 259 -4.65 -18.21 3.60
C ALA A 259 -5.27 -18.92 2.39
N ARG A 260 -5.46 -18.23 1.26
CA ARG A 260 -5.96 -18.79 0.01
C ARG A 260 -5.11 -19.98 -0.45
N ARG A 261 -3.79 -19.82 -0.47
CA ARG A 261 -2.84 -20.89 -0.86
C ARG A 261 -2.90 -22.06 0.11
N ALA A 262 -2.89 -21.79 1.41
CA ALA A 262 -2.97 -22.83 2.43
C ALA A 262 -4.29 -23.62 2.34
N LEU A 263 -5.42 -22.95 2.11
CA LEU A 263 -6.72 -23.59 1.90
C LEU A 263 -6.74 -24.46 0.63
N ALA A 264 -6.13 -23.99 -0.46
CA ALA A 264 -6.04 -24.75 -1.72
C ALA A 264 -5.27 -26.08 -1.55
N LEU A 265 -4.33 -26.16 -0.60
CA LEU A 265 -3.57 -27.39 -0.30
C LEU A 265 -4.35 -28.42 0.53
N LEU A 266 -5.48 -28.03 1.14
CA LEU A 266 -6.28 -28.95 1.96
C LEU A 266 -7.07 -29.98 1.13
N GLY A 267 -7.15 -29.79 -0.19
CA GLY A 267 -7.93 -30.64 -1.09
C GLY A 267 -9.44 -30.41 -0.95
N GLU A 268 -10.22 -31.46 -1.20
CA GLU A 268 -11.69 -31.39 -1.02
C GLU A 268 -12.04 -31.31 0.47
N VAL A 269 -12.67 -30.21 0.86
CA VAL A 269 -13.28 -30.00 2.16
C VAL A 269 -14.81 -29.98 2.01
N PRO A 270 -15.56 -30.55 2.97
CA PRO A 270 -17.02 -30.44 2.95
C PRO A 270 -17.47 -28.98 2.91
N ASP A 271 -18.56 -28.70 2.19
CA ASP A 271 -19.19 -27.39 2.20
C ASP A 271 -19.61 -27.02 3.63
N PHE A 272 -19.29 -25.79 4.02
CA PHE A 272 -19.71 -25.20 5.28
C PHE A 272 -20.00 -23.72 5.08
N GLU A 273 -20.85 -23.18 5.93
CA GLU A 273 -21.14 -21.75 6.02
C GLU A 273 -20.92 -21.35 7.46
N PHE A 274 -20.08 -20.35 7.72
CA PHE A 274 -19.82 -19.87 9.06
C PHE A 274 -20.05 -18.37 9.11
N ASP A 275 -21.00 -17.97 9.95
CA ASP A 275 -21.31 -16.57 10.20
C ASP A 275 -21.20 -16.25 11.70
N TRP A 276 -20.43 -15.20 11.97
CA TRP A 276 -20.14 -14.71 13.30
C TRP A 276 -19.98 -13.19 13.28
N GLU A 277 -20.86 -12.49 14.01
CA GLU A 277 -20.81 -11.04 14.16
C GLU A 277 -19.52 -10.61 14.85
N THR A 278 -18.76 -9.72 14.20
CA THR A 278 -17.52 -9.19 14.75
C THR A 278 -17.74 -7.82 15.38
N PRO A 279 -16.94 -7.43 16.39
CA PRO A 279 -16.97 -6.08 16.95
C PRO A 279 -16.68 -4.94 15.97
N TRP A 280 -16.17 -5.24 14.77
CA TRP A 280 -15.82 -4.27 13.74
C TRP A 280 -16.88 -4.17 12.64
N GLY A 281 -18.00 -4.89 12.77
CA GLY A 281 -19.03 -5.06 11.74
C GLY A 281 -18.70 -6.24 10.85
#